data_AF-E6WLN1-F1
#
_entry.id   AF-E6WLN1-F1
#
_cell.length_a   1.000
_cell.length_b   1.000
_cell.length_c   1.000
_cell.angle_alpha   90.00
_cell.angle_beta   90.00
_cell.angle_gamma   90.00
#
_symmetry.space_group_name_H-M   'P 1'
#
loop_
_entity.id
_entity.type
_entity.pdbx_description
1 polymer ?
#
loop_
_entity_poly.entity_id
_entity_poly.type
_entity_poly.pdbx_seq_one_letter_code
_entity_poly.pdbx_strand_id
1 'polypeptide(L)'
;MGMSEEKYNTMRRIKDGAEYNLRGDKAVGIEIRKGPRYDNRKVVNCRSLPPLIREGLIDFERYPSDMTRYYRVRLTDEGEKLLKNIA
;
A
#
# COMPACT_ATOMS: atom_id res chain seq x y z
N MET A 1 8.00 -19.52 -5.17
CA MET A 1 8.57 -18.18 -4.93
C MET A 1 7.79 -17.55 -3.80
N GLY A 2 8.39 -17.41 -2.61
CA GLY A 2 7.71 -16.87 -1.42
C GLY A 2 7.65 -15.35 -1.45
N MET A 3 6.50 -14.80 -1.07
CA MET A 3 6.36 -13.37 -0.77
C MET A 3 7.26 -13.00 0.42
N SER A 4 7.94 -11.85 0.36
CA SER A 4 8.72 -11.38 1.51
C SER A 4 7.82 -10.98 2.67
N GLU A 5 8.30 -11.17 3.90
CA GLU A 5 7.55 -10.83 5.11
C GLU A 5 7.14 -9.34 5.14
N GLU A 6 7.98 -8.45 4.62
CA GLU A 6 7.66 -7.02 4.49
C GLU A 6 6.48 -6.74 3.56
N LYS A 7 6.38 -7.45 2.43
CA LYS A 7 5.25 -7.32 1.50
C LYS A 7 3.97 -7.85 2.13
N TYR A 8 4.04 -9.03 2.76
CA TYR A 8 2.91 -9.62 3.49
C TYR A 8 2.40 -8.69 4.58
N ASN A 9 3.29 -8.17 5.42
CA ASN A 9 2.94 -7.23 6.49
C ASN A 9 2.34 -5.92 5.94
N THR A 10 2.86 -5.42 4.81
CA THR A 10 2.29 -4.24 4.14
C THR A 10 0.85 -4.51 3.69
N MET A 11 0.63 -5.62 2.99
CA MET A 11 -0.69 -6.02 2.51
C MET A 11 -1.68 -6.23 3.66
N ARG A 12 -1.25 -6.92 4.73
CA ARG A 12 -2.07 -7.12 5.93
C ARG A 12 -2.49 -5.80 6.57
N ARG A 13 -1.56 -4.84 6.70
CA ARG A 13 -1.91 -3.51 7.23
C ARG A 13 -2.86 -2.74 6.34
N ILE A 14 -2.72 -2.83 5.01
CA ILE A 14 -3.69 -2.23 4.07
C ILE A 14 -5.08 -2.82 4.32
N LYS A 15 -5.18 -4.15 4.47
CA LYS A 15 -6.43 -4.84 4.81
C LYS A 15 -7.03 -4.34 6.13
N ASP A 16 -6.19 -4.14 7.14
CA ASP A 16 -6.58 -3.64 8.46
C ASP A 16 -6.94 -2.14 8.47
N GLY A 17 -6.87 -1.46 7.31
CA GLY A 17 -7.30 -0.08 7.13
C GLY A 17 -6.18 0.95 7.28
N ALA A 18 -4.92 0.53 7.36
CA ALA A 18 -3.79 1.46 7.37
C ALA A 18 -3.71 2.25 6.06
N GLU A 19 -3.33 3.52 6.17
CA GLU A 19 -3.32 4.44 5.05
C GLU A 19 -1.98 4.37 4.33
N TYR A 20 -1.99 3.72 3.18
CA TYR A 20 -0.85 3.64 2.28
C TYR A 20 -1.15 4.41 1.01
N ASN A 21 -0.20 5.24 0.60
CA ASN A 21 -0.31 6.01 -0.63
C ASN A 21 0.87 5.70 -1.55
N LEU A 22 0.58 5.67 -2.85
CA LEU A 22 1.56 5.50 -3.90
C LEU A 22 1.54 6.74 -4.79
N ARG A 23 2.71 7.21 -5.20
CA ARG A 23 2.82 8.32 -6.16
C ARG A 23 2.22 7.91 -7.50
N GLY A 24 1.62 8.83 -8.24
CA GLY A 24 0.91 8.52 -9.50
C GLY A 24 1.80 7.85 -10.56
N ASP A 25 3.10 8.12 -10.55
CA ASP A 25 4.11 7.43 -11.37
C ASP A 25 4.49 6.01 -10.89
N LYS A 26 3.89 5.55 -9.77
CA LYS A 26 4.12 4.26 -9.12
C LYS A 26 5.54 4.05 -8.57
N ALA A 27 6.38 5.09 -8.55
CA ALA A 27 7.80 4.97 -8.18
C ALA A 27 8.03 5.04 -6.65
N VAL A 28 7.20 5.81 -5.93
CA VAL A 28 7.40 6.08 -4.50
C VAL A 28 6.14 5.74 -3.70
N GLY A 29 6.29 4.81 -2.76
CA GLY A 29 5.25 4.44 -1.81
C GLY A 29 5.50 5.04 -0.42
N ILE A 30 4.43 5.43 0.27
CA ILE A 30 4.46 5.94 1.64
C ILE A 30 3.36 5.32 2.50
N GLU A 31 3.64 5.18 3.78
CA GLU A 31 2.69 4.84 4.85
C GLU A 31 2.40 6.11 5.64
N ILE A 32 1.12 6.43 5.84
CA ILE A 32 0.66 7.51 6.71
C ILE A 32 0.28 6.90 8.04
N ARG A 33 1.16 7.04 9.03
CA ARG A 33 0.91 6.59 10.40
C ARG A 33 0.21 7.71 11.16
N LYS A 34 -0.99 7.40 11.67
CA LYS A 34 -1.74 8.30 12.54
C LYS A 34 -1.18 8.19 13.95
N GLY A 35 -0.65 9.28 14.49
CA GLY A 35 -0.30 9.38 15.91
C GLY A 35 -1.54 9.46 16.80
N PRO A 36 -1.37 9.47 18.13
CA PRO A 36 -2.47 9.56 19.10
C PRO A 36 -3.21 10.91 19.04
N ARG A 37 -2.63 11.91 18.38
CA ARG A 37 -3.26 13.21 18.09
C ARG A 37 -3.37 13.39 16.58
N TYR A 38 -4.44 14.04 16.13
CA TYR A 38 -4.77 14.22 14.71
C TYR A 38 -3.67 14.97 13.91
N ASP A 39 -2.86 15.78 14.59
CA ASP A 39 -1.75 16.57 14.04
C ASP A 39 -0.45 15.76 13.84
N ASN A 40 -0.29 14.62 14.51
CA ASN A 40 0.93 13.84 14.51
C ASN A 40 0.92 12.76 13.42
N ARG A 41 0.74 13.16 12.16
CA ARG A 41 0.87 12.23 11.02
C ARG A 41 2.35 12.04 10.70
N LYS A 42 2.84 10.82 10.81
CA LYS A 42 4.20 10.46 10.35
C LYS A 42 4.12 9.80 8.99
N VAL A 43 4.82 10.39 8.02
CA VAL A 43 5.00 9.80 6.69
C VAL A 43 6.26 8.94 6.72
N VAL A 44 6.13 7.67 6.36
CA VAL A 44 7.24 6.72 6.29
C VAL A 44 7.32 6.14 4.89
N ASN A 45 8.51 6.10 4.29
CA ASN A 45 8.70 5.49 2.98
C ASN A 45 8.39 3.97 3.04
N CYS A 46 7.60 3.49 2.10
CA CYS A 46 7.24 2.09 1.95
C CYS A 46 7.70 1.58 0.57
N ARG A 47 8.84 0.91 0.53
CA ARG A 47 9.44 0.36 -0.70
C ARG A 47 8.68 -0.87 -1.24
N SER A 48 7.78 -1.43 -0.44
CA SER A 48 6.96 -2.58 -0.80
C SER A 48 5.79 -2.23 -1.74
N LEU A 49 5.33 -0.98 -1.78
CA LEU A 49 4.18 -0.60 -2.64
C LEU A 49 4.48 -0.68 -4.15
N PRO A 50 5.61 -0.14 -4.68
CA PRO A 50 5.92 -0.25 -6.10
C PRO A 50 5.98 -1.69 -6.67
N PRO A 51 6.55 -2.70 -5.99
CA PRO A 51 6.45 -4.08 -6.47
C PRO A 51 5.05 -4.66 -6.31
N LEU A 52 4.32 -4.38 -5.23
CA LEU A 52 2.96 -4.90 -5.03
C LEU A 52 1.99 -4.46 -6.12
N ILE A 53 2.07 -3.20 -6.59
CA ILE A 53 1.20 -2.72 -7.67
C ILE A 53 1.60 -3.31 -9.03
N ARG A 54 2.90 -3.57 -9.25
CA ARG A 54 3.40 -4.23 -10.46
C ARG A 54 2.97 -5.70 -10.51
N GLU A 55 2.85 -6.33 -9.35
CA GLU A 55 2.37 -7.70 -9.17
C GLU A 55 0.83 -7.80 -9.19
N GLY A 56 0.10 -6.68 -9.34
CA GLY A 56 -1.36 -6.69 -9.39
C GLY A 56 -2.06 -6.95 -8.06
N LEU A 57 -1.32 -6.94 -6.94
CA LEU A 57 -1.83 -7.29 -5.61
C LEU A 57 -2.49 -6.10 -4.89
N ILE A 58 -2.16 -4.89 -5.32
CA ILE A 58 -2.79 -3.64 -4.89
C ILE A 58 -3.10 -2.79 -6.12
N ASP A 59 -4.03 -1.86 -5.97
CA ASP A 59 -4.34 -0.86 -6.99
C ASP A 59 -4.68 0.48 -6.33
N PHE A 60 -4.71 1.55 -7.11
CA PHE A 60 -5.18 2.83 -6.63
C PHE A 60 -6.67 2.77 -6.29
N GLU A 61 -7.06 3.38 -5.18
CA GLU A 61 -8.48 3.52 -4.81
C GLU A 61 -9.22 4.43 -5.80
N ARG A 62 -8.51 5.43 -6.36
CA ARG A 62 -8.96 6.27 -7.46
C ARG A 62 -7.85 6.40 -8.49
N TYR A 63 -8.23 6.43 -9.76
CA TYR A 63 -7.28 6.58 -10.85
C TYR A 63 -6.45 7.87 -10.68
N PRO A 64 -5.11 7.80 -10.74
CA PRO A 64 -4.26 8.96 -10.57
C PRO A 64 -4.42 9.93 -11.75
N SER A 65 -4.78 11.18 -11.47
CA SER A 65 -4.89 12.24 -12.48
C SER A 65 -3.60 13.04 -12.69
N ASP A 66 -2.70 13.00 -11.70
CA ASP A 66 -1.43 13.72 -11.66
C ASP A 66 -0.34 12.76 -11.16
N MET A 67 0.68 12.52 -11.98
CA MET A 67 1.75 11.55 -11.71
C MET A 67 2.66 11.94 -10.53
N THR A 68 2.67 13.21 -10.12
CA THR A 68 3.53 13.73 -9.04
C THR A 68 2.89 13.59 -7.66
N ARG A 69 1.58 13.40 -7.59
CA ARG A 69 0.80 13.32 -6.35
C ARG A 69 0.72 11.89 -5.81
N TYR A 70 0.42 11.79 -4.53
CA TYR A 70 0.20 10.52 -3.82
C TYR A 70 -1.28 10.20 -3.75
N TYR A 71 -1.63 8.95 -4.06
CA TYR A 71 -2.99 8.43 -4.06
C TYR A 71 -3.07 7.21 -3.17
N ARG A 72 -4.20 7.08 -2.48
CA ARG A 72 -4.46 5.92 -1.63
C ARG A 72 -4.53 4.65 -2.47
N VAL A 73 -3.98 3.57 -1.93
CA VAL A 73 -4.06 2.23 -2.52
C VAL A 73 -5.00 1.35 -1.72
N ARG A 74 -5.53 0.33 -2.39
CA ARG A 74 -6.34 -0.75 -1.82
C ARG A 74 -5.83 -2.09 -2.31
N LEU A 75 -6.17 -3.17 -1.59
CA LEU A 75 -5.95 -4.52 -2.09
C LEU A 75 -6.84 -4.79 -3.30
N THR A 76 -6.33 -5.57 -4.24
CA THR A 76 -7.13 -6.20 -5.29
C THR A 76 -7.69 -7.53 -4.79
N ASP A 77 -8.64 -8.10 -5.53
CA ASP A 77 -9.18 -9.44 -5.24
C ASP A 77 -8.06 -10.50 -5.19
N GLU A 78 -7.04 -10.37 -6.04
CA GLU A 78 -5.87 -11.25 -6.04
C GLU A 78 -5.03 -11.07 -4.78
N GLY A 79 -4.80 -9.81 -4.38
CA GLY A 79 -4.10 -9.48 -3.14
C GLY A 79 -4.81 -10.05 -1.90
N GLU A 80 -6.14 -9.95 -1.86
CA GLU A 80 -6.93 -10.52 -0.77
C GLU A 80 -6.89 -12.06 -0.74
N LYS A 81 -7.01 -12.71 -1.90
CA LYS A 81 -6.90 -14.18 -2.00
C LYS A 81 -5.53 -14.66 -1.53
N LEU A 82 -4.48 -13.96 -1.93
CA LEU A 82 -3.12 -14.29 -1.54
C LEU A 82 -2.92 -14.19 -0.02
N LEU A 83 -3.44 -13.14 0.62
CA LEU A 83 -3.40 -13.01 2.08
C LEU A 83 -4.15 -14.14 2.80
N LYS A 84 -5.28 -14.60 2.24
CA LYS A 84 -6.08 -15.71 2.81
C LYS A 84 -5.37 -17.06 2.68
N ASN A 85 -4.62 -17.28 1.61
CA ASN A 85 -3.93 -18.55 1.35
C ASN A 85 -2.60 -18.72 2.11
N ILE A 86 -2.04 -17.62 2.62
CA ILE A 86 -0.80 -17.61 3.41
C ILE A 86 -1.10 -17.71 4.92
N ALA A 87 -2.32 -17.33 5.35
CA ALA A 87 -2.78 -17.42 6.74
C ALA A 87 -3.24 -18.84 7.08
#